data_AF-A0A0N7I937-F1
#
_entry.id   AF-A0A0N7I937-F1
#
_cell.length_a   1.000
_cell.length_b   1.000
_cell.length_c   1.000
_cell.angle_alpha   90.00
_cell.angle_beta   90.00
_cell.angle_gamma   90.00
#
_symmetry.space_group_name_H-M   'P 1'
#
loop_
_entity.id
_entity.type
_entity.pdbx_description
1 polymer ?
#
loop_
_entity_poly.entity_id
_entity_poly.type
_entity_poly.pdbx_seq_one_letter_code
_entity_poly.pdbx_strand_id
1 'polypeptide(L)'
;MKLRLVTAAALCAFLAIPGGMTAGRSAQAGDATPYGHSTEAEEVDRFVRALRTIRGQYVEPLTDHELVDIAIKAMAGRDRYSAYLDDGEYRQLQASNDGAFAGLGIRYEAHGTRVRIVETVPESPAEAAGLRSGDVILAVDQQPVGGAELATVKQMLSGPEGAAVSLTVLRAGMPDPFEVSVVRGKLRIPSVRLGAVGTVGYIRITRFDRQTATGVSTAIRSLRERIGPDIGGFIIDVRDNPGGLVQASVRVADAFLDKGTILTARGPGRGADKTYIATPGDETDGLPLVVLVNAKSASAAEILTGALKDHRRATVIGTTTFGKGIIQSVIPFDSGALKLTTARYYTPSGQSIHQIGIQPDETIAEPAAEDGQSALPSNGIPNAANDQAFARALSILRPQSAGLR
;
A
#
# COMPACT_ATOMS: atom_id res chain seq x y z
N MET A 1 -41.39 13.16 8.13
CA MET A 1 -42.70 13.60 7.58
C MET A 1 -42.40 14.73 6.59
N LYS A 2 -42.48 14.64 5.26
CA LYS A 2 -43.15 13.77 4.29
C LYS A 2 -42.24 13.51 3.09
N LEU A 3 -42.28 12.28 2.59
CA LEU A 3 -41.70 11.78 1.34
C LEU A 3 -42.57 12.27 0.16
N ARG A 4 -41.98 12.70 -0.97
CA ARG A 4 -42.72 12.91 -2.24
C ARG A 4 -42.17 11.99 -3.32
N LEU A 5 -42.93 10.93 -3.59
CA LEU A 5 -42.87 10.13 -4.82
C LEU A 5 -43.26 11.01 -6.01
N VAL A 6 -42.53 10.91 -7.11
CA VAL A 6 -42.98 11.34 -8.44
C VAL A 6 -43.18 10.10 -9.29
N THR A 7 -44.43 9.87 -9.69
CA THR A 7 -44.91 8.80 -10.56
C THR A 7 -44.55 9.09 -12.02
N ALA A 8 -43.94 8.11 -12.69
CA ALA A 8 -43.71 8.10 -14.14
C ALA A 8 -44.99 7.66 -14.88
N ALA A 9 -45.44 8.47 -15.84
CA ALA A 9 -46.52 8.11 -16.77
C ALA A 9 -45.91 7.56 -18.07
N ALA A 10 -46.19 6.30 -18.36
CA ALA A 10 -45.85 5.64 -19.62
C ALA A 10 -46.94 5.94 -20.67
N LEU A 11 -46.54 6.42 -21.84
CA LEU A 11 -47.41 6.64 -22.99
C LEU A 11 -47.22 5.49 -23.99
N CYS A 12 -48.15 4.54 -24.00
CA CYS A 12 -48.28 3.50 -25.02
C CYS A 12 -49.09 4.05 -26.20
N ALA A 13 -48.50 4.12 -27.39
CA ALA A 13 -49.24 4.31 -28.64
C ALA A 13 -49.23 2.99 -29.44
N PHE A 14 -50.40 2.34 -29.48
CA PHE A 14 -50.73 1.25 -30.38
C PHE A 14 -51.13 1.82 -31.74
N LEU A 15 -50.57 1.30 -32.83
CA LEU A 15 -51.13 1.41 -34.17
C LEU A 15 -51.15 0.02 -34.81
N ALA A 16 -52.37 -0.48 -34.99
CA ALA A 16 -52.68 -1.71 -35.69
C ALA A 16 -52.92 -1.43 -37.18
N ILE A 17 -52.43 -2.33 -38.05
CA ILE A 17 -52.90 -2.46 -39.45
C ILE A 17 -53.08 -3.97 -39.74
N PRO A 18 -54.17 -4.40 -40.40
CA PRO A 18 -54.51 -5.80 -40.58
C PRO A 18 -54.00 -6.41 -41.92
N GLY A 19 -53.52 -7.66 -41.81
CA GLY A 19 -53.93 -8.82 -42.62
C GLY A 19 -53.66 -8.91 -44.13
N GLY A 20 -52.82 -9.87 -44.54
CA GLY A 20 -52.81 -10.47 -45.88
C GLY A 20 -51.76 -11.59 -46.03
N MET A 21 -52.21 -12.85 -46.14
CA MET A 21 -51.41 -14.09 -46.37
C MET A 21 -50.85 -14.11 -47.82
N THR A 22 -49.76 -14.80 -48.20
CA THR A 22 -49.51 -16.26 -48.17
C THR A 22 -48.05 -16.65 -48.55
N ALA A 23 -47.66 -17.86 -48.13
CA ALA A 23 -46.74 -18.83 -48.78
C ALA A 23 -45.21 -18.79 -48.50
N GLY A 24 -44.82 -19.52 -47.44
CA GLY A 24 -43.91 -20.67 -47.48
C GLY A 24 -42.51 -20.54 -48.09
N ARG A 25 -41.47 -20.50 -47.23
CA ARG A 25 -40.17 -21.12 -47.50
C ARG A 25 -39.39 -21.40 -46.21
N SER A 26 -39.12 -22.70 -46.02
CA SER A 26 -37.98 -23.33 -45.31
C SER A 26 -37.40 -22.62 -44.08
N ALA A 27 -37.63 -23.21 -42.92
CA ALA A 27 -36.87 -22.96 -41.69
C ALA A 27 -35.37 -23.23 -41.91
N GLN A 28 -34.59 -22.17 -41.80
CA GLN A 28 -33.14 -22.24 -41.66
C GLN A 28 -32.81 -21.78 -40.24
N ALA A 29 -31.97 -22.57 -39.56
CA ALA A 29 -31.62 -22.43 -38.16
C ALA A 29 -31.23 -20.98 -37.83
N GLY A 30 -31.77 -20.46 -36.72
CA GLY A 30 -31.48 -19.13 -36.23
C GLY A 30 -30.01 -19.01 -35.84
N ASP A 31 -29.25 -18.27 -36.63
CA ASP A 31 -28.03 -17.65 -36.17
C ASP A 31 -28.40 -16.67 -35.05
N ALA A 32 -27.91 -16.96 -33.84
CA ALA A 32 -27.87 -15.98 -32.77
C ALA A 32 -27.05 -14.78 -33.24
N THR A 33 -27.71 -13.66 -33.54
CA THR A 33 -27.05 -12.40 -33.85
C THR A 33 -26.16 -11.96 -32.67
N PRO A 34 -24.83 -11.81 -32.86
CA PRO A 34 -23.98 -11.19 -31.87
C PRO A 34 -24.33 -9.70 -31.78
N TYR A 35 -24.38 -9.14 -30.57
CA TYR A 35 -24.46 -7.69 -30.36
C TYR A 35 -23.51 -6.95 -31.31
N GLY A 36 -24.04 -6.02 -32.11
CA GLY A 36 -23.29 -5.30 -33.12
C GLY A 36 -22.05 -4.64 -32.53
N HIS A 37 -20.88 -4.94 -33.11
CA HIS A 37 -19.63 -4.28 -32.75
C HIS A 37 -19.64 -2.87 -33.32
N SER A 38 -19.89 -1.86 -32.47
CA SER A 38 -19.52 -0.48 -32.79
C SER A 38 -18.01 -0.41 -32.97
N THR A 39 -17.55 0.33 -33.98
CA THR A 39 -16.12 0.57 -34.18
C THR A 39 -15.56 1.47 -33.08
N GLU A 40 -14.25 1.42 -32.83
CA GLU A 40 -13.59 2.33 -31.89
C GLU A 40 -13.88 3.80 -32.24
N ALA A 41 -13.87 4.13 -33.54
CA ALA A 41 -14.20 5.47 -34.02
C ALA A 41 -15.63 5.90 -33.65
N GLU A 42 -16.62 5.02 -33.80
CA GLU A 42 -18.02 5.32 -33.45
C GLU A 42 -18.20 5.60 -31.94
N GLU A 43 -17.52 4.84 -31.08
CA GLU A 43 -17.59 5.05 -29.64
C GLU A 43 -16.81 6.29 -29.19
N VAL A 44 -15.68 6.62 -29.83
CA VAL A 44 -14.98 7.89 -29.62
C VAL A 44 -15.87 9.07 -30.01
N ASP A 45 -16.53 9.01 -31.16
CA ASP A 45 -17.47 10.05 -31.60
C ASP A 45 -18.65 10.20 -30.63
N ARG A 46 -19.19 9.08 -30.14
CA ARG A 46 -20.23 9.07 -29.11
C ARG A 46 -19.75 9.75 -27.82
N PHE A 47 -18.54 9.45 -27.37
CA PHE A 47 -17.94 10.09 -26.19
C PHE A 47 -17.79 11.60 -26.38
N VAL A 48 -17.26 12.05 -27.51
CA VAL A 48 -17.10 13.48 -27.83
C VAL A 48 -18.45 14.20 -27.87
N ARG A 49 -19.49 13.58 -28.45
CA ARG A 49 -20.84 14.14 -28.44
C ARG A 49 -21.39 14.27 -27.03
N ALA A 50 -21.20 13.27 -26.16
CA ALA A 50 -21.64 13.32 -24.77
C ALA A 50 -20.94 14.46 -24.00
N LEU A 51 -19.62 14.58 -24.12
CA LEU A 51 -18.83 15.64 -23.48
C LEU A 51 -19.34 17.04 -23.88
N ARG A 52 -19.51 17.29 -25.18
CA ARG A 52 -20.03 18.57 -25.70
C ARG A 52 -21.44 18.88 -25.22
N THR A 53 -22.30 17.86 -25.19
CA THR A 53 -23.70 18.01 -24.75
C THR A 53 -23.77 18.36 -23.28
N ILE A 54 -23.04 17.64 -22.41
CA ILE A 54 -23.00 17.90 -20.97
C ILE A 54 -22.46 19.31 -20.72
N ARG A 55 -21.32 19.67 -21.30
CA ARG A 55 -20.75 21.02 -21.14
C ARG A 55 -21.72 22.14 -21.53
N GLY A 56 -22.49 21.95 -22.61
CA GLY A 56 -23.39 22.97 -23.13
C GLY A 56 -24.77 23.02 -22.47
N GLN A 57 -25.18 21.95 -21.77
CA GLN A 57 -26.53 21.82 -21.20
C GLN A 57 -26.56 21.69 -19.67
N TYR A 58 -25.42 21.45 -19.03
CA TYR A 58 -25.35 21.38 -17.57
C TYR A 58 -25.52 22.77 -16.94
N VAL A 59 -26.22 22.82 -15.81
CA VAL A 59 -26.66 24.08 -15.17
C VAL A 59 -25.49 24.86 -14.55
N GLU A 60 -24.43 24.17 -14.15
CA GLU A 60 -23.20 24.79 -13.63
C GLU A 60 -22.11 24.76 -14.71
N PRO A 61 -21.30 25.81 -14.84
CA PRO A 61 -20.18 25.81 -15.79
C PRO A 61 -19.17 24.70 -15.45
N LEU A 62 -18.80 23.90 -16.45
CA LEU A 62 -17.74 22.89 -16.37
C LEU A 62 -16.72 23.15 -17.49
N THR A 63 -15.44 23.01 -17.15
CA THR A 63 -14.35 23.07 -18.13
C THR A 63 -14.17 21.72 -18.83
N ASP A 64 -13.55 21.75 -20.03
CA ASP A 64 -13.17 20.51 -20.72
C ASP A 64 -12.20 19.67 -19.89
N HIS A 65 -11.30 20.31 -19.15
CA HIS A 65 -10.34 19.64 -18.28
C HIS A 65 -11.05 18.86 -17.17
N GLU A 66 -12.02 19.47 -16.48
CA GLU A 66 -12.79 18.79 -15.42
C GLU A 66 -13.58 17.59 -15.97
N LEU A 67 -14.24 17.73 -17.12
CA LEU A 67 -14.99 16.64 -17.74
C LEU A 67 -14.09 15.48 -18.16
N VAL A 68 -12.92 15.78 -18.75
CA VAL A 68 -11.94 14.77 -19.14
C VAL A 68 -11.36 14.07 -17.92
N ASP A 69 -10.99 14.81 -16.87
CA ASP A 69 -10.48 14.22 -15.61
C ASP A 69 -11.50 13.28 -14.97
N ILE A 70 -12.78 13.69 -14.92
CA ILE A 70 -13.86 12.84 -14.41
C ILE A 70 -13.96 11.55 -15.24
N ALA A 71 -13.92 11.66 -16.57
CA ALA A 71 -13.99 10.51 -17.45
C ALA A 71 -12.78 9.57 -17.28
N ILE A 72 -11.56 10.10 -17.23
CA ILE A 72 -10.34 9.30 -17.05
C ILE A 72 -10.34 8.63 -15.67
N LYS A 73 -10.68 9.35 -14.60
CA LYS A 73 -10.80 8.78 -13.24
C LYS A 73 -11.80 7.63 -13.21
N ALA A 74 -12.98 7.81 -13.82
CA ALA A 74 -13.99 6.76 -13.91
C ALA A 74 -13.50 5.55 -14.73
N MET A 75 -12.81 5.79 -15.85
CA MET A 75 -12.27 4.73 -16.69
C MET A 75 -11.12 3.96 -16.03
N ALA A 76 -10.24 4.64 -15.27
CA ALA A 76 -9.10 4.03 -14.61
C ALA A 76 -9.49 3.24 -13.35
N GLY A 77 -10.56 3.63 -12.66
CA GLY A 77 -11.10 2.98 -11.46
C GLY A 77 -11.77 1.62 -11.70
N ARG A 78 -11.17 0.74 -12.52
CA ARG A 78 -11.73 -0.60 -12.87
C ARG A 78 -11.65 -1.62 -11.74
N ASP A 79 -10.74 -1.40 -10.80
CA ASP A 79 -10.61 -2.19 -9.58
C ASP A 79 -10.19 -1.27 -8.42
N ARG A 80 -10.19 -1.79 -7.18
CA ARG A 80 -9.83 -1.02 -5.98
C ARG A 80 -8.35 -0.59 -5.91
N TYR A 81 -7.53 -0.96 -6.88
CA TYR A 81 -6.08 -0.70 -6.90
C TYR A 81 -5.65 0.21 -8.05
N SER A 82 -6.50 0.35 -9.06
CA SER A 82 -6.29 1.14 -10.27
C SER A 82 -6.92 2.51 -10.12
N ALA A 83 -6.20 3.54 -10.55
CA ALA A 83 -6.63 4.93 -10.42
C ALA A 83 -5.90 5.81 -11.45
N TYR A 84 -6.53 6.91 -11.81
CA TYR A 84 -5.82 8.06 -12.36
C TYR A 84 -5.34 8.90 -11.19
N LEU A 85 -4.05 9.18 -11.19
CA LEU A 85 -3.39 10.04 -10.22
C LEU A 85 -3.19 11.39 -10.89
N ASP A 86 -3.68 12.46 -10.26
CA ASP A 86 -3.30 13.80 -10.69
C ASP A 86 -1.81 14.07 -10.42
N ASP A 87 -1.32 15.21 -10.88
CA ASP A 87 0.08 15.62 -10.71
C ASP A 87 0.54 15.64 -9.25
N GLY A 88 -0.33 16.07 -8.32
CA GLY A 88 -0.03 16.09 -6.88
C GLY A 88 0.06 14.68 -6.30
N GLU A 89 -0.93 13.84 -6.58
CA GLU A 89 -0.98 12.44 -6.15
C GLU A 89 0.20 11.63 -6.74
N TYR A 90 0.54 11.88 -8.00
CA TYR A 90 1.66 11.21 -8.67
C TYR A 90 3.00 11.61 -8.07
N ARG A 91 3.24 12.91 -7.80
CA ARG A 91 4.44 13.36 -7.09
C ARG A 91 4.54 12.77 -5.68
N GLN A 92 3.42 12.70 -4.96
CA GLN A 92 3.39 12.10 -3.63
C GLN A 92 3.74 10.60 -3.68
N LEU A 93 3.22 9.87 -4.67
CA LEU A 93 3.56 8.47 -4.89
C LEU A 93 5.07 8.31 -5.20
N GLN A 94 5.63 9.16 -6.05
CA GLN A 94 7.06 9.15 -6.37
C GLN A 94 7.93 9.43 -5.14
N ALA A 95 7.58 10.46 -4.35
CA ALA A 95 8.25 10.75 -3.09
C ALA A 95 8.20 9.55 -2.13
N SER A 96 7.03 8.93 -1.97
CA SER A 96 6.89 7.72 -1.13
C SER A 96 7.75 6.56 -1.65
N ASN A 97 7.89 6.40 -2.96
CA ASN A 97 8.76 5.37 -3.56
C ASN A 97 10.24 5.66 -3.33
N ASP A 98 10.61 6.93 -3.10
CA ASP A 98 11.94 7.38 -2.71
C ASP A 98 12.22 7.26 -1.20
N GLY A 99 11.30 6.68 -0.43
CA GLY A 99 11.39 6.64 1.04
C GLY A 99 11.20 8.03 1.67
N ALA A 100 10.67 8.96 0.90
CA ALA A 100 10.37 10.32 1.33
C ALA A 100 8.87 10.48 1.59
N PHE A 101 8.55 11.26 2.61
CA PHE A 101 7.17 11.65 2.89
C PHE A 101 7.12 13.16 3.00
N ALA A 102 6.24 13.79 2.23
CA ALA A 102 5.91 15.19 2.46
C ALA A 102 4.98 15.27 3.67
N GLY A 103 5.37 16.04 4.68
CA GLY A 103 4.57 16.19 5.87
C GLY A 103 5.21 17.09 6.91
N LEU A 104 4.60 17.12 8.08
CA LEU A 104 5.06 17.96 9.19
C LEU A 104 6.11 17.24 10.04
N GLY A 105 6.05 15.91 10.12
CA GLY A 105 6.96 15.10 10.91
C GLY A 105 6.51 14.98 12.35
N ILE A 106 5.22 14.73 12.53
CA ILE A 106 4.61 14.47 13.83
C ILE A 106 3.99 13.08 13.87
N ARG A 107 4.14 12.41 15.00
CA ARG A 107 3.31 11.27 15.38
C ARG A 107 2.27 11.77 16.37
N TYR A 108 1.01 11.40 16.14
CA TYR A 108 -0.11 11.86 16.95
C TYR A 108 -1.08 10.73 17.25
N GLU A 109 -1.80 10.91 18.34
CA GLU A 109 -2.93 10.09 18.76
C GLU A 109 -4.20 10.94 18.71
N ALA A 110 -5.29 10.35 18.22
CA ALA A 110 -6.60 10.98 18.24
C ALA A 110 -7.47 10.24 19.26
N HIS A 111 -7.86 10.95 20.33
CA HIS A 111 -8.80 10.42 21.33
C HIS A 111 -9.98 11.38 21.48
N GLY A 112 -11.16 10.91 21.06
CA GLY A 112 -12.39 11.72 21.09
C GLY A 112 -12.24 12.97 20.22
N THR A 113 -12.20 14.15 20.86
CA THR A 113 -12.12 15.45 20.19
C THR A 113 -10.73 16.07 20.17
N ARG A 114 -9.68 15.32 20.54
CA ARG A 114 -8.33 15.86 20.69
C ARG A 114 -7.32 15.09 19.83
N VAL A 115 -6.54 15.85 19.06
CA VAL A 115 -5.37 15.36 18.32
C VAL A 115 -4.13 15.76 19.10
N ARG A 116 -3.49 14.80 19.78
CA ARG A 116 -2.31 15.04 20.61
C ARG A 116 -1.05 14.59 19.89
N ILE A 117 -0.04 15.46 19.82
CA ILE A 117 1.29 15.10 19.35
C ILE A 117 1.95 14.22 20.41
N VAL A 118 2.27 12.99 20.03
CA VAL A 118 2.99 12.03 20.88
C VAL A 118 4.50 12.22 20.70
N GLU A 119 4.93 12.58 19.49
CA GLU A 119 6.35 12.72 19.15
C GLU A 119 6.52 13.64 17.94
N THR A 120 7.56 14.46 17.96
CA THR A 120 8.08 15.17 16.79
C THR A 120 9.29 14.43 16.27
N VAL A 121 9.35 14.21 14.96
CA VAL A 121 10.50 13.58 14.31
C VAL A 121 11.68 14.56 14.38
N PRO A 122 12.88 14.14 14.81
CA PRO A 122 14.05 15.00 14.80
C PRO A 122 14.34 15.56 13.40
N GLU A 123 14.80 16.81 13.34
CA GLU A 123 15.10 17.56 12.10
C GLU A 123 13.89 17.75 11.17
N SER A 124 12.67 17.55 11.70
CA SER A 124 11.44 17.73 10.93
C SER A 124 10.98 19.19 10.85
N PRO A 125 10.12 19.52 9.86
CA PRO A 125 9.48 20.84 9.83
C PRO A 125 8.70 21.18 11.10
N ALA A 126 8.06 20.19 11.73
CA ALA A 126 7.32 20.38 12.98
C ALA A 126 8.24 20.74 14.14
N GLU A 127 9.37 20.05 14.28
CA GLU A 127 10.37 20.37 15.30
C GLU A 127 10.96 21.77 15.05
N ALA A 128 11.31 22.08 13.80
CA ALA A 128 11.82 23.40 13.41
C ALA A 128 10.80 24.53 13.66
N ALA A 129 9.51 24.26 13.51
CA ALA A 129 8.42 25.17 13.84
C ALA A 129 8.11 25.25 15.35
N GLY A 130 8.84 24.49 16.18
CA GLY A 130 8.74 24.55 17.64
C GLY A 130 7.59 23.75 18.24
N LEU A 131 6.97 22.83 17.49
CA LEU A 131 6.01 21.85 18.03
C LEU A 131 6.73 20.86 18.95
N ARG A 132 6.00 20.31 19.92
CA ARG A 132 6.56 19.43 20.96
C ARG A 132 5.62 18.27 21.26
N SER A 133 6.19 17.18 21.79
CA SER A 133 5.39 16.12 22.41
C SER A 133 4.50 16.70 23.52
N GLY A 134 3.25 16.25 23.56
CA GLY A 134 2.22 16.71 24.49
C GLY A 134 1.35 17.85 23.96
N ASP A 135 1.74 18.54 22.89
CA ASP A 135 0.93 19.57 22.24
C ASP A 135 -0.38 18.99 21.73
N VAL A 136 -1.47 19.76 21.84
CA VAL A 136 -2.80 19.39 21.34
C VAL A 136 -3.17 20.31 20.18
N ILE A 137 -3.37 19.72 19.00
CA ILE A 137 -3.86 20.44 17.82
C ILE A 137 -5.37 20.62 17.96
N LEU A 138 -5.82 21.87 17.91
CA LEU A 138 -7.22 22.27 18.01
C LEU A 138 -7.85 22.57 16.65
N ALA A 139 -7.07 23.12 15.72
CA ALA A 139 -7.51 23.41 14.35
C ALA A 139 -6.34 23.32 13.36
N VAL A 140 -6.68 23.07 12.09
CA VAL A 140 -5.78 23.08 10.94
C VAL A 140 -6.38 24.00 9.89
N ASP A 141 -5.65 25.03 9.47
CA ASP A 141 -6.12 26.07 8.53
C ASP A 141 -7.50 26.63 8.92
N GLN A 142 -7.65 27.01 10.20
CA GLN A 142 -8.88 27.50 10.84
C GLN A 142 -10.03 26.48 10.93
N GLN A 143 -9.87 25.26 10.40
CA GLN A 143 -10.86 24.20 10.54
C GLN A 143 -10.60 23.41 11.84
N PRO A 144 -11.57 23.36 12.78
CA PRO A 144 -11.42 22.59 14.00
C PRO A 144 -11.21 21.11 13.71
N VAL A 145 -10.27 20.47 14.43
CA VAL A 145 -10.06 19.01 14.33
C VAL A 145 -10.88 18.20 15.33
N GLY A 146 -11.61 18.88 16.22
CA GLY A 146 -12.42 18.25 17.25
C GLY A 146 -13.57 17.42 16.67
N GLY A 147 -13.59 16.13 16.94
CA GLY A 147 -14.63 15.21 16.48
C GLY A 147 -14.45 14.75 15.01
N ALA A 148 -13.39 15.19 14.34
CA ALA A 148 -13.02 14.68 13.03
C ALA A 148 -12.49 13.25 13.13
N GLU A 149 -12.80 12.41 12.15
CA GLU A 149 -12.20 11.08 12.05
C GLU A 149 -10.70 11.17 11.79
N LEU A 150 -9.94 10.16 12.24
CA LEU A 150 -8.49 10.09 12.05
C LEU A 150 -8.08 10.26 10.57
N ALA A 151 -8.89 9.74 9.65
CA ALA A 151 -8.67 9.88 8.21
C ALA A 151 -8.78 11.34 7.75
N THR A 152 -9.76 12.09 8.25
CA THR A 152 -9.94 13.52 7.96
C THR A 152 -8.78 14.35 8.52
N VAL A 153 -8.39 14.11 9.78
CA VAL A 153 -7.23 14.79 10.39
C VAL A 153 -5.97 14.56 9.56
N LYS A 154 -5.74 13.31 9.13
CA LYS A 154 -4.61 12.97 8.26
C LYS A 154 -4.66 13.74 6.94
N GLN A 155 -5.83 13.90 6.33
CA GLN A 155 -6.00 14.66 5.09
C GLN A 155 -5.68 16.15 5.30
N MET A 156 -6.18 16.76 6.38
CA MET A 156 -5.92 18.17 6.71
C MET A 156 -4.42 18.45 6.94
N LEU A 157 -3.73 17.56 7.67
CA LEU A 157 -2.29 17.69 7.95
C LEU A 157 -1.42 17.35 6.73
N SER A 158 -1.95 16.60 5.77
CA SER A 158 -1.26 16.26 4.52
C SER A 158 -1.32 17.43 3.52
N GLY A 159 -0.44 17.40 2.54
CA GLY A 159 -0.39 18.41 1.49
C GLY A 159 0.92 18.34 0.71
N PRO A 160 1.04 19.10 -0.38
CA PRO A 160 2.25 19.11 -1.19
C PRO A 160 3.44 19.66 -0.40
N GLU A 161 4.63 19.19 -0.76
CA GLU A 161 5.90 19.74 -0.25
C GLU A 161 5.99 21.24 -0.57
N GLY A 162 6.50 22.03 0.38
CA GLY A 162 6.63 23.48 0.28
C GLY A 162 5.36 24.26 0.63
N ALA A 163 4.19 23.61 0.72
CA ALA A 163 2.97 24.29 1.16
C ALA A 163 2.94 24.45 2.68
N ALA A 164 2.60 25.67 3.14
CA ALA A 164 2.38 25.96 4.55
C ALA A 164 1.06 25.36 5.05
N VAL A 165 1.01 25.07 6.35
CA VAL A 165 -0.22 24.76 7.10
C VAL A 165 -0.19 25.56 8.40
N SER A 166 -1.32 26.17 8.74
CA SER A 166 -1.48 26.83 10.04
C SER A 166 -2.12 25.87 11.04
N LEU A 167 -1.50 25.71 12.20
CA LEU A 167 -2.00 24.88 13.28
C LEU A 167 -2.34 25.75 14.50
N THR A 168 -3.56 25.62 15.02
CA THR A 168 -3.89 26.17 16.34
C THR A 168 -3.57 25.13 17.40
N VAL A 169 -2.63 25.45 18.29
CA VAL A 169 -2.05 24.50 19.25
C VAL A 169 -2.29 24.96 20.69
N LEU A 170 -2.68 24.01 21.54
CA LEU A 170 -2.72 24.17 22.99
C LEU A 170 -1.54 23.41 23.62
N ARG A 171 -0.72 24.12 24.40
CA ARG A 171 0.43 23.57 25.11
C ARG A 171 0.25 23.66 26.61
N ALA A 172 0.57 22.58 27.32
CA ALA A 172 0.54 22.56 28.78
C ALA A 172 1.45 23.66 29.36
N GLY A 173 0.93 24.44 30.30
CA GLY A 173 1.63 25.57 30.92
C GLY A 173 1.48 26.91 30.19
N MET A 174 0.83 26.94 29.02
CA MET A 174 0.39 28.19 28.37
C MET A 174 -1.12 28.40 28.60
N PRO A 175 -1.55 29.62 28.98
CA PRO A 175 -2.96 29.89 29.28
C PRO A 175 -3.84 29.88 28.02
N ASP A 176 -3.31 30.34 26.89
CA ASP A 176 -4.06 30.52 25.65
C ASP A 176 -3.47 29.65 24.50
N PRO A 177 -4.32 29.14 23.59
CA PRO A 177 -3.84 28.53 22.34
C PRO A 177 -3.07 29.54 21.48
N PHE A 178 -2.12 29.04 20.71
CA PHE A 178 -1.30 29.85 19.79
C PHE A 178 -1.25 29.22 18.40
N GLU A 179 -1.02 30.05 17.38
CA GLU A 179 -0.84 29.57 16.01
C GLU A 179 0.61 29.23 15.70
N VAL A 180 0.80 28.13 14.97
CA VAL A 180 2.09 27.69 14.45
C VAL A 180 1.95 27.45 12.95
N SER A 181 2.70 28.21 12.14
CA SER A 181 2.80 27.95 10.71
C SER A 181 3.93 26.95 10.46
N VAL A 182 3.61 25.84 9.80
CA VAL A 182 4.57 24.79 9.46
C VAL A 182 4.63 24.65 7.95
N VAL A 183 5.82 24.79 7.36
CA VAL A 183 6.03 24.53 5.93
C VAL A 183 6.25 23.03 5.74
N ARG A 184 5.39 22.36 4.98
CA ARG A 184 5.54 20.92 4.73
C ARG A 184 6.87 20.66 4.05
N GLY A 185 7.65 19.74 4.62
CA GLY A 185 8.98 19.41 4.15
C GLY A 185 9.11 17.93 3.83
N LYS A 186 10.21 17.60 3.16
CA LYS A 186 10.57 16.22 2.84
C LYS A 186 11.17 15.55 4.07
N LEU A 187 10.47 14.55 4.58
CA LEU A 187 10.92 13.70 5.68
C LEU A 187 11.41 12.38 5.12
N ARG A 188 12.49 11.84 5.69
CA ARG A 188 12.93 10.47 5.40
C ARG A 188 12.58 9.60 6.59
N ILE A 189 11.70 8.62 6.36
CA ILE A 189 11.40 7.58 7.33
C ILE A 189 12.13 6.33 6.87
N PRO A 190 13.13 5.82 7.62
CA PRO A 190 13.83 4.61 7.23
C PRO A 190 12.86 3.43 7.05
N SER A 191 12.90 2.79 5.88
CA SER A 191 12.12 1.57 5.62
C SER A 191 12.67 0.34 6.35
N VAL A 192 13.94 0.39 6.77
CA VAL A 192 14.63 -0.69 7.47
C VAL A 192 15.03 -0.22 8.87
N ARG A 193 14.68 -1.03 9.87
CA ARG A 193 15.14 -0.88 11.26
C ARG A 193 15.88 -2.15 11.66
N LEU A 194 16.92 -2.01 12.46
CA LEU A 194 17.77 -3.14 12.86
C LEU A 194 17.95 -3.21 14.38
N GLY A 195 18.11 -4.43 14.89
CA GLY A 195 18.24 -4.74 16.32
C GLY A 195 19.07 -6.01 16.53
N ALA A 196 19.70 -6.16 17.69
CA ALA A 196 20.41 -7.38 18.06
C ALA A 196 19.81 -7.93 19.34
N VAL A 197 19.52 -9.22 19.37
CA VAL A 197 18.99 -9.93 20.54
C VAL A 197 19.86 -11.14 20.81
N GLY A 198 20.85 -10.98 21.69
CA GLY A 198 21.90 -11.98 21.87
C GLY A 198 22.66 -12.20 20.56
N THR A 199 22.66 -13.43 20.07
CA THR A 199 23.30 -13.83 18.80
C THR A 199 22.41 -13.67 17.57
N VAL A 200 21.18 -13.13 17.71
CA VAL A 200 20.23 -13.02 16.60
C VAL A 200 20.17 -11.59 16.07
N GLY A 201 20.35 -11.45 14.75
CA GLY A 201 20.09 -10.20 14.04
C GLY A 201 18.60 -10.02 13.77
N TYR A 202 18.03 -8.87 14.10
CA TYR A 202 16.64 -8.52 13.82
C TYR A 202 16.59 -7.39 12.81
N ILE A 203 15.86 -7.58 11.71
CA ILE A 203 15.67 -6.63 10.62
C ILE A 203 14.17 -6.45 10.39
N ARG A 204 13.63 -5.27 10.68
CA ARG A 204 12.24 -4.93 10.36
C ARG A 204 12.17 -4.12 9.09
N ILE A 205 11.35 -4.56 8.15
CA ILE A 205 11.05 -3.85 6.90
C ILE A 205 9.61 -3.34 6.98
N THR A 206 9.44 -2.01 7.05
CA THR A 206 8.11 -1.39 7.21
C THR A 206 7.44 -1.06 5.87
N ARG A 207 8.22 -0.96 4.79
CA ARG A 207 7.79 -0.73 3.41
C ARG A 207 8.92 -1.09 2.45
N PHE A 208 8.60 -1.28 1.17
CA PHE A 208 9.58 -1.45 0.09
C PHE A 208 9.68 -0.18 -0.77
N ASP A 209 10.69 0.64 -0.51
CA ASP A 209 11.07 1.83 -1.28
C ASP A 209 12.41 1.61 -2.02
N ARG A 210 12.92 2.63 -2.73
CA ARG A 210 14.17 2.50 -3.49
C ARG A 210 15.39 2.20 -2.61
N GLN A 211 15.39 2.62 -1.34
CA GLN A 211 16.50 2.48 -0.39
C GLN A 211 16.46 1.17 0.39
N THR A 212 15.32 0.48 0.43
CA THR A 212 15.11 -0.72 1.28
C THR A 212 16.17 -1.80 1.05
N ALA A 213 16.52 -2.12 -0.19
CA ALA A 213 17.52 -3.17 -0.49
C ALA A 213 18.89 -2.82 0.12
N THR A 214 19.41 -1.61 -0.15
CA THR A 214 20.66 -1.13 0.45
C THR A 214 20.59 -1.05 1.96
N GLY A 215 19.43 -0.67 2.51
CA GLY A 215 19.18 -0.65 3.95
C GLY A 215 19.27 -2.05 4.58
N VAL A 216 18.74 -3.08 3.91
CA VAL A 216 18.84 -4.48 4.36
C VAL A 216 20.28 -4.96 4.32
N SER A 217 21.00 -4.79 3.21
CA SER A 217 22.42 -5.19 3.12
C SER A 217 23.28 -4.50 4.17
N THR A 218 23.03 -3.20 4.40
CA THR A 218 23.70 -2.43 5.46
C THR A 218 23.37 -3.00 6.84
N ALA A 219 22.10 -3.32 7.09
CA ALA A 219 21.68 -3.92 8.36
C ALA A 219 22.32 -5.29 8.60
N ILE A 220 22.41 -6.15 7.58
CA ILE A 220 23.09 -7.45 7.66
C ILE A 220 24.55 -7.23 8.07
N ARG A 221 25.30 -6.40 7.34
CA ARG A 221 26.71 -6.10 7.65
C ARG A 221 26.88 -5.54 9.06
N SER A 222 26.11 -4.52 9.44
CA SER A 222 26.20 -3.91 10.76
C SER A 222 25.86 -4.88 11.90
N LEU A 223 24.91 -5.80 11.68
CA LEU A 223 24.58 -6.82 12.67
C LEU A 223 25.68 -7.87 12.81
N ARG A 224 26.31 -8.27 11.69
CA ARG A 224 27.47 -9.18 11.72
C ARG A 224 28.66 -8.55 12.43
N GLU A 225 28.95 -7.27 12.16
CA GLU A 225 30.02 -6.54 12.84
C GLU A 225 29.73 -6.38 14.35
N ARG A 226 28.48 -6.07 14.71
CA ARG A 226 28.10 -5.83 16.11
C ARG A 226 28.00 -7.10 16.95
N ILE A 227 27.49 -8.19 16.39
CA ILE A 227 27.32 -9.48 17.10
C ILE A 227 28.61 -10.30 17.01
N GLY A 228 29.35 -10.19 15.91
CA GLY A 228 30.58 -10.92 15.67
C GLY A 228 30.35 -12.37 15.20
N PRO A 229 31.34 -13.25 15.39
CA PRO A 229 31.33 -14.61 14.85
C PRO A 229 30.23 -15.51 15.44
N ASP A 230 29.66 -15.14 16.59
CA ASP A 230 28.63 -15.91 17.28
C ASP A 230 27.22 -15.70 16.69
N ILE A 231 27.07 -14.88 15.65
CA ILE A 231 25.77 -14.63 15.03
C ILE A 231 25.11 -15.93 14.55
N GLY A 232 23.95 -16.25 15.12
CA GLY A 232 23.26 -17.51 14.91
C GLY A 232 22.20 -17.48 13.81
N GLY A 233 21.83 -16.29 13.33
CA GLY A 233 20.84 -16.13 12.27
C GLY A 233 20.11 -14.79 12.31
N PHE A 234 19.12 -14.66 11.42
CA PHE A 234 18.36 -13.43 11.23
C PHE A 234 16.85 -13.63 11.32
N ILE A 235 16.18 -12.66 11.92
CA ILE A 235 14.73 -12.49 11.88
C ILE A 235 14.42 -11.32 10.94
N ILE A 236 13.61 -11.57 9.91
CA ILE A 236 13.08 -10.56 9.00
C ILE A 236 11.61 -10.32 9.34
N ASP A 237 11.29 -9.17 9.90
CA ASP A 237 9.93 -8.82 10.29
C ASP A 237 9.29 -7.92 9.23
N VAL A 238 8.27 -8.46 8.55
CA VAL A 238 7.44 -7.75 7.55
C VAL A 238 5.99 -7.60 8.01
N ARG A 239 5.71 -7.74 9.31
CA ARG A 239 4.38 -7.47 9.87
C ARG A 239 4.00 -6.01 9.68
N ASP A 240 2.73 -5.78 9.40
CA ASP A 240 2.17 -4.45 9.09
C ASP A 240 2.80 -3.75 7.86
N ASN A 241 3.51 -4.49 7.00
CA ASN A 241 4.12 -3.97 5.79
C ASN A 241 3.16 -4.11 4.59
N PRO A 242 2.59 -3.01 4.06
CA PRO A 242 1.63 -3.06 2.95
C PRO A 242 2.27 -3.34 1.57
N GLY A 243 3.59 -3.55 1.54
CA GLY A 243 4.38 -3.78 0.34
C GLY A 243 5.11 -2.52 -0.12
N GLY A 244 5.06 -2.25 -1.43
CA GLY A 244 5.79 -1.17 -2.07
C GLY A 244 6.31 -1.58 -3.45
N LEU A 245 7.49 -1.12 -3.81
CA LEU A 245 8.11 -1.39 -5.10
C LEU A 245 8.46 -2.88 -5.25
N VAL A 246 7.94 -3.51 -6.30
CA VAL A 246 8.26 -4.91 -6.67
C VAL A 246 9.78 -5.08 -6.81
N GLN A 247 10.46 -4.17 -7.51
CA GLN A 247 11.90 -4.26 -7.72
C GLN A 247 12.70 -4.19 -6.42
N ALA A 248 12.23 -3.45 -5.42
CA ALA A 248 12.90 -3.38 -4.12
C ALA A 248 12.75 -4.71 -3.37
N SER A 249 11.57 -5.32 -3.38
CA SER A 249 11.37 -6.65 -2.80
C SER A 249 12.18 -7.73 -3.52
N VAL A 250 12.26 -7.69 -4.85
CA VAL A 250 13.10 -8.62 -5.62
C VAL A 250 14.56 -8.52 -5.18
N ARG A 251 15.12 -7.31 -5.07
CA ARG A 251 16.50 -7.12 -4.61
C ARG A 251 16.71 -7.53 -3.15
N VAL A 252 15.71 -7.32 -2.29
CA VAL A 252 15.79 -7.80 -0.89
C VAL A 252 15.79 -9.33 -0.85
N ALA A 253 14.95 -10.00 -1.65
CA ALA A 253 14.95 -11.46 -1.73
C ALA A 253 16.27 -12.01 -2.29
N ASP A 254 16.82 -11.32 -3.30
CA ASP A 254 18.11 -11.64 -3.92
C ASP A 254 19.26 -11.65 -2.90
N ALA A 255 19.26 -10.73 -1.93
CA ALA A 255 20.27 -10.67 -0.87
C ALA A 255 20.30 -11.89 0.06
N PHE A 256 19.30 -12.77 0.01
CA PHE A 256 19.19 -13.98 0.84
C PHE A 256 19.18 -15.28 0.02
N LEU A 257 19.32 -15.21 -1.31
CA LEU A 257 19.17 -16.37 -2.20
C LEU A 257 20.33 -16.45 -3.19
N ASP A 258 20.96 -17.61 -3.32
CA ASP A 258 22.05 -17.79 -4.30
C ASP A 258 21.57 -18.03 -5.74
N LYS A 259 20.33 -18.50 -5.92
CA LYS A 259 19.77 -18.88 -7.22
C LYS A 259 18.26 -19.12 -7.15
N GLY A 260 17.67 -19.27 -8.32
CA GLY A 260 16.28 -19.69 -8.48
C GLY A 260 15.33 -18.52 -8.75
N THR A 261 14.09 -18.84 -9.11
CA THR A 261 13.08 -17.80 -9.38
C THR A 261 12.70 -17.11 -8.08
N ILE A 262 12.60 -15.78 -8.10
CA ILE A 262 12.03 -14.98 -7.00
C ILE A 262 10.53 -14.78 -7.24
N LEU A 263 10.17 -14.46 -8.49
CA LEU A 263 8.81 -14.08 -8.88
C LEU A 263 8.58 -14.33 -10.37
N THR A 264 7.38 -14.77 -10.73
CA THR A 264 6.88 -14.67 -12.12
C THR A 264 5.68 -13.73 -12.18
N ALA A 265 5.79 -12.67 -12.96
CA ALA A 265 4.70 -11.76 -13.30
C ALA A 265 4.07 -12.19 -14.63
N ARG A 266 2.74 -12.27 -14.72
CA ARG A 266 1.98 -12.56 -15.94
C ARG A 266 1.01 -11.45 -16.27
N GLY A 267 1.22 -10.78 -17.40
CA GLY A 267 0.43 -9.65 -17.89
C GLY A 267 -0.47 -10.00 -19.07
N PRO A 268 -1.28 -9.04 -19.57
CA PRO A 268 -2.11 -9.26 -20.75
C PRO A 268 -1.24 -9.27 -22.03
N GLY A 269 -1.24 -10.39 -22.75
CA GLY A 269 -0.58 -10.54 -24.06
C GLY A 269 0.50 -11.62 -24.10
N ARG A 270 0.76 -12.18 -25.30
CA ARG A 270 1.86 -13.14 -25.49
C ARG A 270 3.20 -12.44 -25.26
N GLY A 271 4.04 -13.01 -24.39
CA GLY A 271 5.37 -12.48 -24.07
C GLY A 271 5.39 -11.36 -23.02
N ALA A 272 4.25 -11.04 -22.40
CA ALA A 272 4.17 -10.09 -21.28
C ALA A 272 4.66 -10.68 -19.95
N ASP A 273 4.92 -11.99 -19.92
CA ASP A 273 5.40 -12.69 -18.74
C ASP A 273 6.85 -12.29 -18.44
N LYS A 274 7.11 -11.93 -17.19
CA LYS A 274 8.44 -11.56 -16.71
C LYS A 274 8.80 -12.40 -15.50
N THR A 275 9.91 -13.12 -15.59
CA THR A 275 10.48 -13.88 -14.49
C THR A 275 11.67 -13.15 -13.91
N TYR A 276 11.71 -13.02 -12.59
CA TYR A 276 12.81 -12.46 -11.82
C TYR A 276 13.54 -13.61 -11.16
N ILE A 277 14.87 -13.67 -11.33
CA ILE A 277 15.72 -14.78 -10.90
C ILE A 277 16.80 -14.21 -9.98
N ALA A 278 17.11 -14.92 -8.91
CA ALA A 278 18.16 -14.58 -7.97
C ALA A 278 19.56 -14.77 -8.58
N THR A 279 20.51 -13.99 -8.10
CA THR A 279 21.93 -13.99 -8.46
C THR A 279 22.75 -14.57 -7.31
N PRO A 280 23.91 -15.21 -7.57
CA PRO A 280 24.73 -15.78 -6.50
C PRO A 280 25.21 -14.74 -5.48
N GLY A 281 25.13 -15.06 -4.18
CA GLY A 281 25.61 -14.19 -3.11
C GLY A 281 24.61 -13.96 -1.98
N ASP A 282 24.19 -15.02 -1.27
CA ASP A 282 23.47 -14.87 0.00
C ASP A 282 24.34 -14.10 1.02
N GLU A 283 23.96 -12.85 1.30
CA GLU A 283 24.71 -11.93 2.18
C GLU A 283 24.77 -12.42 3.64
N THR A 284 23.92 -13.38 4.00
CA THR A 284 23.89 -14.01 5.32
C THR A 284 24.71 -15.30 5.40
N ASP A 285 25.44 -15.67 4.35
CA ASP A 285 26.30 -16.87 4.27
C ASP A 285 25.57 -18.16 4.68
N GLY A 286 24.29 -18.28 4.29
CA GLY A 286 23.46 -19.45 4.61
C GLY A 286 23.02 -19.57 6.07
N LEU A 287 23.24 -18.53 6.90
CA LEU A 287 22.79 -18.53 8.29
C LEU A 287 21.26 -18.72 8.38
N PRO A 288 20.76 -19.40 9.43
CA PRO A 288 19.33 -19.60 9.65
C PRO A 288 18.51 -18.30 9.57
N LEU A 289 17.35 -18.37 8.90
CA LEU A 289 16.48 -17.23 8.62
C LEU A 289 15.04 -17.54 9.05
N VAL A 290 14.41 -16.59 9.73
CA VAL A 290 12.97 -16.63 10.06
C VAL A 290 12.31 -15.36 9.53
N VAL A 291 11.14 -15.50 8.91
CA VAL A 291 10.31 -14.37 8.46
C VAL A 291 9.07 -14.28 9.33
N LEU A 292 8.82 -13.11 9.93
CA LEU A 292 7.59 -12.83 10.67
C LEU A 292 6.58 -12.10 9.78
N VAL A 293 5.36 -12.63 9.74
CA VAL A 293 4.27 -12.13 8.89
C VAL A 293 2.95 -11.99 9.65
N ASN A 294 2.08 -11.11 9.18
CA ASN A 294 0.70 -11.03 9.66
C ASN A 294 -0.28 -10.70 8.52
N ALA A 295 -1.57 -10.60 8.86
CA ALA A 295 -2.64 -10.30 7.89
C ALA A 295 -2.48 -8.95 7.16
N LYS A 296 -1.60 -8.06 7.64
CA LYS A 296 -1.30 -6.77 7.00
C LYS A 296 -0.03 -6.79 6.15
N SER A 297 0.75 -7.88 6.19
CA SER A 297 1.84 -8.13 5.25
C SER A 297 1.25 -8.34 3.84
N ALA A 298 1.58 -7.47 2.89
CA ALA A 298 0.94 -7.47 1.57
C ALA A 298 1.92 -7.20 0.42
N SER A 299 1.56 -7.65 -0.79
CA SER A 299 2.21 -7.29 -2.04
C SER A 299 3.72 -7.59 -2.03
N ALA A 300 4.58 -6.58 -2.11
CA ALA A 300 6.04 -6.77 -2.07
C ALA A 300 6.54 -7.54 -0.83
N ALA A 301 5.87 -7.42 0.33
CA ALA A 301 6.18 -8.25 1.49
C ALA A 301 5.89 -9.74 1.25
N GLU A 302 4.82 -10.03 0.51
CA GLU A 302 4.46 -11.39 0.13
C GLU A 302 5.39 -11.94 -0.96
N ILE A 303 5.88 -11.11 -1.88
CA ILE A 303 6.91 -11.52 -2.86
C ILE A 303 8.18 -11.99 -2.13
N LEU A 304 8.67 -11.21 -1.16
CA LEU A 304 9.82 -11.61 -0.34
C LEU A 304 9.54 -12.91 0.42
N THR A 305 8.41 -12.95 1.14
CA THR A 305 8.03 -14.11 1.97
C THR A 305 7.91 -15.38 1.11
N GLY A 306 7.21 -15.30 -0.02
CA GLY A 306 6.97 -16.43 -0.92
C GLY A 306 8.23 -16.92 -1.58
N ALA A 307 9.14 -16.02 -1.97
CA ALA A 307 10.44 -16.40 -2.50
C ALA A 307 11.26 -17.19 -1.47
N LEU A 308 11.41 -16.66 -0.25
CA LEU A 308 12.19 -17.32 0.80
C LEU A 308 11.55 -18.64 1.27
N LYS A 309 10.23 -18.68 1.35
CA LYS A 309 9.48 -19.88 1.75
C LYS A 309 9.60 -21.00 0.72
N ASP A 310 9.33 -20.72 -0.56
CA ASP A 310 9.30 -21.75 -1.60
C ASP A 310 10.70 -22.33 -1.86
N HIS A 311 11.76 -21.56 -1.63
CA HIS A 311 13.15 -22.05 -1.65
C HIS A 311 13.56 -22.78 -0.38
N ARG A 312 12.68 -22.89 0.63
CA ARG A 312 13.00 -23.40 1.97
C ARG A 312 14.19 -22.67 2.61
N ARG A 313 14.37 -21.39 2.28
CA ARG A 313 15.45 -20.55 2.79
C ARG A 313 15.13 -19.99 4.18
N ALA A 314 13.86 -19.74 4.46
CA ALA A 314 13.40 -19.25 5.75
C ALA A 314 12.21 -20.03 6.28
N THR A 315 12.08 -20.12 7.61
CA THR A 315 10.83 -20.52 8.27
C THR A 315 9.92 -19.30 8.39
N VAL A 316 8.67 -19.40 7.95
CA VAL A 316 7.68 -18.31 8.04
C VAL A 316 6.78 -18.53 9.25
N ILE A 317 6.67 -17.53 10.11
CA ILE A 317 5.91 -17.60 11.38
C ILE A 317 4.92 -16.43 11.48
N GLY A 318 3.70 -16.71 11.95
CA GLY A 318 2.71 -15.67 12.26
C GLY A 318 1.32 -16.06 11.78
N THR A 319 0.64 -15.17 11.04
CA THR A 319 -0.67 -15.46 10.42
C THR A 319 -0.61 -15.36 8.90
N THR A 320 -1.60 -15.92 8.20
CA THR A 320 -1.73 -15.77 6.75
C THR A 320 -1.65 -14.30 6.33
N THR A 321 -0.91 -14.01 5.26
CA THR A 321 -0.72 -12.66 4.72
C THR A 321 -1.96 -12.15 3.97
N PHE A 322 -1.94 -10.90 3.54
CA PHE A 322 -3.12 -10.20 2.99
C PHE A 322 -3.68 -10.79 1.69
N GLY A 323 -2.84 -11.34 0.81
CA GLY A 323 -3.26 -11.89 -0.49
C GLY A 323 -3.32 -10.87 -1.62
N LYS A 324 -2.41 -9.91 -1.69
CA LYS A 324 -2.33 -8.97 -2.83
C LYS A 324 -1.39 -9.49 -3.91
N GLY A 325 -1.84 -10.51 -4.64
CA GLY A 325 -1.14 -11.18 -5.75
C GLY A 325 -1.14 -10.47 -7.12
N ILE A 326 -1.18 -9.14 -7.15
CA ILE A 326 -1.25 -8.32 -8.38
C ILE A 326 -0.20 -7.21 -8.39
N ILE A 327 0.25 -6.83 -9.57
CA ILE A 327 1.21 -5.76 -9.82
C ILE A 327 0.48 -4.56 -10.40
N GLN A 328 0.73 -3.38 -9.84
CA GLN A 328 0.31 -2.12 -10.43
C GLN A 328 1.49 -1.48 -11.16
N SER A 329 1.31 -1.17 -12.44
CA SER A 329 2.22 -0.29 -13.18
C SER A 329 1.77 1.15 -13.03
N VAL A 330 2.73 2.05 -12.85
CA VAL A 330 2.49 3.51 -12.87
C VAL A 330 2.97 4.00 -14.22
N ILE A 331 2.03 4.42 -15.06
CA ILE A 331 2.29 4.86 -16.44
C ILE A 331 2.11 6.37 -16.45
N PRO A 332 3.18 7.17 -16.65
CA PRO A 332 3.05 8.62 -16.79
C PRO A 332 2.03 8.96 -17.88
N PHE A 333 1.12 9.89 -17.58
CA PHE A 333 0.04 10.27 -18.47
C PHE A 333 -0.27 11.76 -18.28
N ASP A 334 0.03 12.56 -19.31
CA ASP A 334 -0.01 14.03 -19.26
C ASP A 334 0.77 14.61 -18.05
N SER A 335 0.12 15.40 -17.20
CA SER A 335 0.68 15.93 -15.95
C SER A 335 0.61 14.95 -14.77
N GLY A 336 -0.11 13.83 -14.91
CA GLY A 336 -0.34 12.84 -13.86
C GLY A 336 0.17 11.44 -14.21
N ALA A 337 -0.53 10.41 -13.72
CA ALA A 337 -0.21 9.02 -14.05
C ALA A 337 -1.42 8.09 -13.97
N LEU A 338 -1.44 7.07 -14.83
CA LEU A 338 -2.35 5.93 -14.70
C LEU A 338 -1.67 4.84 -13.88
N LYS A 339 -2.20 4.57 -12.69
CA LYS A 339 -1.84 3.40 -11.89
C LYS A 339 -2.79 2.29 -12.25
N LEU A 340 -2.32 1.25 -12.93
CA LEU A 340 -3.18 0.18 -13.45
C LEU A 340 -2.70 -1.19 -12.98
N THR A 341 -3.63 -2.08 -12.65
CA THR A 341 -3.33 -3.50 -12.48
C THR A 341 -2.96 -4.12 -13.83
N THR A 342 -1.67 -4.42 -14.01
CA THR A 342 -1.12 -4.88 -15.30
C THR A 342 -0.65 -6.33 -15.29
N ALA A 343 -0.49 -6.93 -14.12
CA ALA A 343 -0.11 -8.34 -14.02
C ALA A 343 -0.61 -8.99 -12.73
N ARG A 344 -0.76 -10.32 -12.78
CA ARG A 344 -0.75 -11.18 -11.59
C ARG A 344 0.66 -11.67 -11.35
N TYR A 345 1.00 -11.94 -10.10
CA TYR A 345 2.27 -12.57 -9.81
C TYR A 345 2.12 -13.90 -9.09
N TYR A 346 3.12 -14.75 -9.29
CA TYR A 346 3.16 -16.13 -8.83
C TYR A 346 4.47 -16.37 -8.09
N THR A 347 4.39 -17.10 -6.99
CA THR A 347 5.57 -17.51 -6.21
C THR A 347 6.42 -18.51 -6.99
N PRO A 348 7.64 -18.84 -6.54
CA PRO A 348 8.50 -19.79 -7.24
C PRO A 348 7.88 -21.19 -7.47
N SER A 349 6.98 -21.63 -6.58
CA SER A 349 6.20 -22.86 -6.75
C SER A 349 5.06 -22.76 -7.77
N GLY A 350 4.85 -21.58 -8.36
CA GLY A 350 3.81 -21.31 -9.36
C GLY A 350 2.43 -21.00 -8.76
N GLN A 351 2.33 -20.82 -7.44
CA GLN A 351 1.06 -20.50 -6.78
C GLN A 351 0.69 -19.03 -6.98
N SER A 352 -0.60 -18.78 -7.26
CA SER A 352 -1.15 -17.44 -7.17
C SER A 352 -1.59 -17.18 -5.74
N ILE A 353 -1.16 -16.04 -5.18
CA ILE A 353 -1.54 -15.66 -3.81
C ILE A 353 -2.69 -14.65 -3.78
N HIS A 354 -3.24 -14.26 -4.93
CA HIS A 354 -4.26 -13.23 -4.99
C HIS A 354 -5.54 -13.69 -4.28
N GLN A 355 -6.00 -12.89 -3.31
CA GLN A 355 -7.13 -13.18 -2.42
C GLN A 355 -6.94 -14.40 -1.49
N ILE A 356 -5.75 -14.97 -1.43
CA ILE A 356 -5.43 -16.15 -0.61
C ILE A 356 -4.38 -15.80 0.45
N GLY A 357 -3.32 -15.10 0.04
CA GLY A 357 -2.16 -14.84 0.89
C GLY A 357 -1.18 -16.02 0.92
N ILE A 358 -0.13 -15.86 1.72
CA ILE A 358 0.89 -16.85 2.01
C ILE A 358 0.59 -17.38 3.40
N GLN A 359 0.32 -18.68 3.47
CA GLN A 359 0.18 -19.37 4.74
C GLN A 359 1.57 -19.51 5.41
N PRO A 360 1.73 -19.20 6.70
CA PRO A 360 2.99 -19.43 7.41
C PRO A 360 3.26 -20.93 7.60
N ASP A 361 4.53 -21.29 7.84
CA ASP A 361 4.92 -22.65 8.21
C ASP A 361 4.48 -22.97 9.65
N GLU A 362 4.59 -22.00 10.56
CA GLU A 362 4.04 -22.06 11.91
C GLU A 362 3.02 -20.95 12.13
N THR A 363 1.76 -21.32 12.38
CA THR A 363 0.70 -20.35 12.66
C THR A 363 0.70 -19.99 14.15
N ILE A 364 0.94 -18.72 14.46
CA ILE A 364 0.87 -18.16 15.81
C ILE A 364 0.02 -16.90 15.73
N ALA A 365 -1.08 -16.88 16.50
CA ALA A 365 -1.97 -15.74 16.54
C ALA A 365 -1.28 -14.53 17.19
N GLU A 366 -1.50 -13.34 16.63
CA GLU A 366 -1.13 -12.11 17.34
C GLU A 366 -2.09 -11.91 18.53
N PRO A 367 -1.60 -11.42 19.68
CA PRO A 367 -2.50 -10.93 20.71
C PRO A 367 -3.38 -9.82 20.12
N ALA A 368 -4.67 -9.82 20.45
CA ALA A 368 -5.57 -8.75 20.02
C ALA A 368 -4.97 -7.41 20.47
N ALA A 369 -4.63 -6.55 19.51
CA ALA A 369 -4.15 -5.22 19.82
C ALA A 369 -5.30 -4.47 20.53
N GLU A 370 -5.08 -3.99 21.75
CA GLU A 370 -5.93 -2.94 22.30
C GLU A 370 -5.76 -1.70 21.41
N ASP A 371 -6.88 -1.16 20.93
CA ASP A 371 -6.90 -0.07 19.95
C ASP A 371 -5.97 1.10 20.38
N GLY A 372 -5.00 1.43 19.53
CA GLY A 372 -4.21 2.66 19.63
C GLY A 372 -2.77 2.55 20.12
N GLN A 373 -2.30 1.40 20.62
CA GLN A 373 -0.89 1.25 21.01
C GLN A 373 -0.04 0.70 19.86
N SER A 374 1.04 1.42 19.50
CA SER A 374 2.12 0.85 18.68
C SER A 374 2.68 -0.37 19.40
N ALA A 375 2.47 -1.57 18.84
CA ALA A 375 2.88 -2.85 19.43
C ALA A 375 4.41 -3.00 19.62
N LEU A 376 5.21 -2.11 19.04
CA LEU A 376 6.66 -2.14 19.18
C LEU A 376 7.13 -1.12 20.23
N PRO A 377 7.99 -1.53 21.18
CA PRO A 377 8.64 -0.63 22.12
C PRO A 377 9.58 0.36 21.40
N SER A 378 10.06 1.37 22.13
CA SER A 378 10.87 2.48 21.59
C SER A 378 12.16 2.03 20.86
N ASN A 379 12.71 0.88 21.21
CA ASN A 379 13.88 0.30 20.52
C ASN A 379 13.53 -0.36 19.17
N GLY A 380 12.24 -0.45 18.82
CA GLY A 380 11.75 -1.03 17.56
C GLY A 380 11.82 -2.56 17.46
N ILE A 381 12.20 -3.26 18.53
CA ILE A 381 12.31 -4.73 18.61
C ILE A 381 11.15 -5.27 19.45
N PRO A 382 10.41 -6.29 19.01
CA PRO A 382 9.33 -6.86 19.81
C PRO A 382 9.83 -7.41 21.15
N ASN A 383 8.98 -7.36 22.17
CA ASN A 383 9.28 -7.99 23.45
C ASN A 383 8.87 -9.46 23.42
N ALA A 384 9.83 -10.39 23.55
CA ALA A 384 9.57 -11.83 23.53
C ALA A 384 8.63 -12.32 24.65
N ALA A 385 8.45 -11.55 25.73
CA ALA A 385 7.45 -11.89 26.75
C ALA A 385 6.00 -11.73 26.26
N ASN A 386 5.78 -10.81 25.31
CA ASN A 386 4.45 -10.42 24.85
C ASN A 386 4.18 -10.80 23.39
N ASP A 387 5.22 -11.19 22.64
CA ASP A 387 5.15 -11.55 21.24
C ASP A 387 5.59 -13.01 21.05
N GLN A 388 4.60 -13.91 20.97
CA GLN A 388 4.83 -15.35 20.85
C GLN A 388 5.53 -15.72 19.53
N ALA A 389 5.20 -15.05 18.43
CA ALA A 389 5.83 -15.31 17.14
C ALA A 389 7.32 -14.92 17.17
N PHE A 390 7.63 -13.77 17.77
CA PHE A 390 9.01 -13.34 17.99
C PHE A 390 9.77 -14.26 18.95
N ALA A 391 9.16 -14.66 20.07
CA ALA A 391 9.75 -15.61 21.00
C ALA A 391 10.06 -16.96 20.33
N ARG A 392 9.14 -17.44 19.49
CA ARG A 392 9.32 -18.67 18.71
C ARG A 392 10.46 -18.52 17.71
N ALA A 393 10.52 -17.42 16.97
CA ALA A 393 11.62 -17.14 16.05
C ALA A 393 12.99 -17.15 16.76
N LEU A 394 13.08 -16.52 17.93
CA LEU A 394 14.30 -16.58 18.74
C LEU A 394 14.65 -18.01 19.19
N SER A 395 13.66 -18.84 19.50
CA SER A 395 13.90 -20.24 19.90
C SER A 395 14.46 -21.10 18.76
N ILE A 396 14.10 -20.80 17.52
CA ILE A 396 14.60 -21.51 16.32
C ILE A 396 16.05 -21.12 16.02
N LEU A 397 16.40 -19.85 16.26
CA LEU A 397 17.70 -19.27 15.88
C LEU A 397 18.75 -19.30 16.99
N ARG A 398 18.36 -19.54 18.24
CA ARG A 398 19.32 -19.72 19.33
C ARG A 398 20.00 -21.08 19.17
N PRO A 399 21.33 -21.17 19.36
CA PRO A 399 22.00 -22.45 19.43
C PRO A 399 21.32 -23.29 20.50
N GLN A 400 20.84 -24.49 20.15
CA GLN A 400 20.48 -25.45 21.18
C GLN A 400 21.73 -25.66 22.01
N SER A 401 21.67 -25.31 23.29
CA SER A 401 22.75 -25.63 24.22
C SER A 401 22.98 -27.12 24.08
N ALA A 402 24.13 -27.52 23.51
CA ALA A 402 24.53 -28.90 23.52
C ALA A 402 24.48 -29.34 24.99
N GLY A 403 23.49 -30.17 25.30
CA GLY A 403 23.29 -30.66 26.65
C GLY A 403 24.58 -31.35 27.07
N LEU A 404 25.24 -30.81 28.08
CA LEU A 404 26.12 -31.59 28.94
C LEU A 404 25.24 -32.65 29.62
N ARG A 405 25.17 -33.84 29.03
CA ARG A 405 25.01 -35.12 29.73
C ARG A 405 25.76 -36.22 28.99
#